data_AF-A0A533ZNR6-F1
#
_entry.id   AF-A0A533ZNR6-F1
#
_cell.length_a   1.000
_cell.length_b   1.000
_cell.length_c   1.000
_cell.angle_alpha   90.00
_cell.angle_beta   90.00
_cell.angle_gamma   90.00
#
_symmetry.space_group_name_H-M   'P 1'
#
loop_
_entity.id
_entity.type
_entity.pdbx_description
1 polymer ?
#
loop_
_entity_poly.entity_id
_entity_poly.type
_entity_poly.pdbx_seq_one_letter_code
_entity_poly.pdbx_strand_id
1 'polypeptide(L)'
;MRKERLPYYYEVLELPPSASSAEIKKAWLELVQVWHPDRFNHSPALHRKAEARTQMINQAYQTLSDPLARARYDAITRKSAASKPTSRPSPPPRPQPTPRPRQELRGPQSLIILSRPGQPKIPVPAIQMLVDSNEHSPYDFRRLVRIAGTIRQTLPAGDYAIAEAPGLFCVERQLVADLYASTSTSSDNRARFLRELERLLPFPNRFLVIEGRIDQAQGRGRLSEYLKNGVMDFLDAVALKYGIQVILADTREEAEERVANLAAMHYAYFYAEQEGLGRSLSENDL
;
A
#
# COMPACT_ATOMS: atom_id res chain seq x y z
N MET A 1 -16.41 -23.57 -26.29
CA MET A 1 -16.09 -23.99 -24.91
C MET A 1 -15.23 -22.92 -24.26
N ARG A 2 -15.82 -22.05 -23.42
CA ARG A 2 -15.07 -21.02 -22.69
C ARG A 2 -14.55 -21.64 -21.40
N LYS A 3 -13.22 -21.75 -21.26
CA LYS A 3 -12.57 -22.10 -20.00
C LYS A 3 -12.79 -20.95 -19.01
N GLU A 4 -13.75 -21.12 -18.10
CA GLU A 4 -13.89 -20.26 -16.93
C GLU A 4 -12.59 -20.34 -16.12
N ARG A 5 -12.03 -19.18 -15.79
CA ARG A 5 -10.79 -19.08 -15.02
C ARG A 5 -11.11 -19.51 -13.59
N LEU A 6 -10.68 -20.72 -13.26
CA LEU A 6 -10.88 -21.41 -11.99
C LEU A 6 -9.96 -21.01 -10.80
N PRO A 7 -9.18 -19.91 -10.74
CA PRO A 7 -8.48 -19.58 -9.49
C PRO A 7 -9.30 -18.73 -8.49
N TYR A 8 -10.51 -18.29 -8.85
CA TYR A 8 -11.19 -17.20 -8.14
C TYR A 8 -12.18 -17.58 -7.01
N TYR A 9 -12.55 -18.85 -6.77
CA TYR A 9 -13.65 -19.12 -5.82
C TYR A 9 -13.32 -18.80 -4.35
N TYR A 10 -12.09 -19.06 -3.90
CA TYR A 10 -11.67 -18.64 -2.56
C TYR A 10 -11.59 -17.11 -2.45
N GLU A 11 -11.15 -16.44 -3.51
CA GLU A 11 -11.11 -14.97 -3.58
C GLU A 11 -12.53 -14.35 -3.63
N VAL A 12 -13.48 -14.99 -4.32
CA VAL A 12 -14.89 -14.57 -4.38
C VAL A 12 -15.56 -14.65 -3.00
N LEU A 13 -15.16 -15.63 -2.19
CA LEU A 13 -15.61 -15.76 -0.80
C LEU A 13 -14.70 -15.02 0.20
N GLU A 14 -13.68 -14.32 -0.27
CA GLU A 14 -12.72 -13.57 0.56
C GLU A 14 -12.03 -14.44 1.63
N LEU A 15 -11.71 -15.68 1.28
CA LEU A 15 -11.12 -16.69 2.17
C LEU A 15 -9.79 -17.22 1.62
N PRO A 16 -8.88 -17.69 2.49
CA PRO A 16 -7.70 -18.44 2.05
C PRO A 16 -8.09 -19.87 1.60
N PRO A 17 -7.29 -20.52 0.74
CA PRO A 17 -7.52 -21.92 0.34
C PRO A 17 -7.55 -22.92 1.50
N SER A 18 -6.96 -22.56 2.64
CA SER A 18 -6.95 -23.34 3.89
C SER A 18 -8.24 -23.24 4.71
N ALA A 19 -9.22 -22.42 4.30
CA ALA A 19 -10.44 -22.20 5.05
C ALA A 19 -11.25 -23.49 5.27
N SER A 20 -11.78 -23.64 6.47
CA SER A 20 -12.66 -24.73 6.86
C SER A 20 -14.05 -24.62 6.21
N SER A 21 -14.79 -25.72 6.14
CA SER A 21 -16.16 -25.71 5.62
C SER A 21 -17.10 -24.79 6.42
N ALA A 22 -16.83 -24.61 7.71
CA ALA A 22 -17.59 -23.69 8.57
C ALA A 22 -17.34 -22.22 8.19
N GLU A 23 -16.08 -21.85 7.92
CA GLU A 23 -15.71 -20.49 7.46
C GLU A 23 -16.28 -20.21 6.07
N ILE A 24 -16.22 -21.19 5.16
CA ILE A 24 -16.81 -21.09 3.82
C ILE A 24 -18.32 -20.82 3.89
N LYS A 25 -19.03 -21.52 4.77
CA LYS A 25 -20.48 -21.30 4.98
C LYS A 25 -20.77 -19.95 5.60
N LYS A 26 -19.95 -19.52 6.57
CA LYS A 26 -20.10 -18.21 7.22
C LYS A 26 -19.90 -17.06 6.22
N ALA A 27 -18.82 -17.09 5.45
CA ALA A 27 -18.53 -16.08 4.44
C ALA A 27 -19.61 -16.02 3.35
N TRP A 28 -20.12 -17.17 2.91
CA TRP A 28 -21.24 -17.23 1.96
C TRP A 28 -22.50 -16.54 2.50
N LEU A 29 -22.89 -16.79 3.75
CA LEU A 29 -24.05 -16.15 4.37
C LEU A 29 -23.89 -14.62 4.45
N GLU A 30 -22.73 -14.15 4.89
CA GLU A 30 -22.41 -12.73 4.99
C GLU A 30 -22.45 -12.05 3.60
N LEU A 31 -21.82 -12.67 2.60
CA LEU A 31 -21.75 -12.11 1.25
C LEU A 31 -23.09 -12.14 0.51
N VAL A 32 -23.91 -13.19 0.67
CA VAL A 32 -25.27 -13.22 0.09
C VAL A 32 -26.14 -12.14 0.74
N GLN A 33 -26.03 -11.92 2.05
CA GLN A 33 -26.75 -10.84 2.71
C GLN A 33 -26.32 -9.48 2.18
N VAL A 34 -25.02 -9.28 1.88
CA VAL A 34 -24.48 -8.06 1.28
C VAL A 34 -24.96 -7.84 -0.15
N TRP A 35 -24.90 -8.88 -0.98
CA TRP A 35 -25.09 -8.77 -2.43
C TRP A 35 -26.49 -9.18 -2.93
N HIS A 36 -27.44 -9.52 -2.06
CA HIS A 36 -28.78 -9.96 -2.48
C HIS A 36 -29.46 -8.95 -3.41
N PRO A 37 -29.93 -9.35 -4.61
CA PRO A 37 -30.46 -8.43 -5.62
C PRO A 37 -31.65 -7.61 -5.13
N ASP A 38 -32.45 -8.13 -4.19
CA ASP A 38 -33.58 -7.38 -3.59
C ASP A 38 -33.15 -6.10 -2.87
N ARG A 39 -31.93 -6.06 -2.35
CA ARG A 39 -31.38 -4.83 -1.75
C ARG A 39 -31.14 -3.74 -2.79
N PHE A 40 -31.15 -4.09 -4.07
CA PHE A 40 -30.80 -3.24 -5.20
C PHE A 40 -31.96 -3.08 -6.21
N ASN A 41 -33.19 -3.48 -5.87
CA ASN A 41 -34.39 -3.35 -6.73
C ASN A 41 -34.69 -1.91 -7.18
N HIS A 42 -34.16 -0.92 -6.47
CA HIS A 42 -34.26 0.50 -6.77
C HIS A 42 -33.29 0.99 -7.88
N SER A 43 -32.49 0.10 -8.47
CA SER A 43 -31.58 0.42 -9.58
C SER A 43 -31.38 -0.79 -10.52
N PRO A 44 -31.86 -0.75 -11.76
CA PRO A 44 -31.69 -1.87 -12.71
C PRO A 44 -30.23 -2.20 -13.05
N ALA A 45 -29.30 -1.25 -12.87
CA ALA A 45 -27.88 -1.45 -13.11
C ALA A 45 -27.18 -2.10 -11.90
N LEU A 46 -27.48 -1.67 -10.67
CA LEU A 46 -26.96 -2.30 -9.46
C LEU A 46 -27.63 -3.64 -9.19
N HIS A 47 -28.91 -3.78 -9.48
CA HIS A 47 -29.61 -5.07 -9.45
C HIS A 47 -28.91 -6.08 -10.34
N ARG A 48 -28.59 -5.73 -11.59
CA ARG A 48 -27.80 -6.58 -12.49
C ARG A 48 -26.39 -6.90 -11.96
N LYS A 49 -25.71 -5.94 -11.32
CA LYS A 49 -24.39 -6.19 -10.71
C LYS A 49 -24.48 -7.10 -9.48
N ALA A 50 -25.49 -6.90 -8.65
CA ALA A 50 -25.78 -7.69 -7.45
C ALA A 50 -26.21 -9.11 -7.81
N GLU A 51 -27.01 -9.26 -8.86
CA GLU A 51 -27.37 -10.55 -9.45
C GLU A 51 -26.13 -11.28 -9.95
N ALA A 52 -25.29 -10.62 -10.76
CA ALA A 52 -24.04 -11.19 -11.26
C ALA A 52 -23.08 -11.57 -10.12
N ARG A 53 -22.96 -10.73 -9.08
CA ARG A 53 -22.08 -10.99 -7.94
C ARG A 53 -22.61 -12.11 -7.05
N THR A 54 -23.90 -12.12 -6.76
CA THR A 54 -24.58 -13.19 -6.01
C THR A 54 -24.48 -14.53 -6.74
N GLN A 55 -24.60 -14.53 -8.08
CA GLN A 55 -24.40 -15.72 -8.89
C GLN A 55 -22.98 -16.28 -8.72
N MET A 56 -21.95 -15.42 -8.76
CA MET A 56 -20.56 -15.85 -8.54
C MET A 56 -20.34 -16.38 -7.11
N ILE A 57 -20.91 -15.71 -6.09
CA ILE A 57 -20.83 -16.13 -4.68
C ILE A 57 -21.48 -17.51 -4.49
N ASN A 58 -22.65 -17.73 -5.10
CA ASN A 58 -23.35 -19.01 -5.04
C ASN A 58 -22.58 -20.12 -5.78
N GLN A 59 -21.99 -19.82 -6.95
CA GLN A 59 -21.18 -20.79 -7.69
C GLN A 59 -19.92 -21.20 -6.92
N ALA A 60 -19.26 -20.22 -6.28
CA ALA A 60 -18.10 -20.47 -5.42
C ALA A 60 -18.48 -21.34 -4.22
N TYR A 61 -19.57 -21.01 -3.52
CA TYR A 61 -20.05 -21.80 -2.40
C TYR A 61 -20.48 -23.22 -2.81
N GLN A 62 -21.22 -23.40 -3.91
CA GLN A 62 -21.61 -24.72 -4.41
C GLN A 62 -20.40 -25.62 -4.68
N THR A 63 -19.31 -25.06 -5.21
CA THR A 63 -18.09 -25.82 -5.51
C THR A 63 -17.27 -26.11 -4.26
N LEU A 64 -17.17 -25.15 -3.33
CA LEU A 64 -16.30 -25.26 -2.16
C LEU A 64 -16.98 -25.92 -0.94
N SER A 65 -18.32 -25.99 -0.91
CA SER A 65 -19.08 -26.62 0.18
C SER A 65 -19.16 -28.15 0.07
N ASP A 66 -19.12 -28.72 -1.13
CA ASP A 66 -19.01 -30.17 -1.33
C ASP A 66 -17.52 -30.59 -1.28
N PRO A 67 -17.12 -31.46 -0.33
CA PRO A 67 -15.74 -31.95 -0.23
C PRO A 67 -15.19 -32.56 -1.53
N LEU A 68 -16.02 -33.26 -2.31
CA LEU A 68 -15.56 -33.92 -3.54
C LEU A 68 -15.37 -32.91 -4.68
N ALA A 69 -16.30 -31.96 -4.86
CA ALA A 69 -16.16 -30.85 -5.79
C ALA A 69 -14.97 -29.93 -5.43
N ARG A 70 -14.78 -29.62 -4.14
CA ARG A 70 -13.66 -28.83 -3.63
C ARG A 70 -12.32 -29.50 -3.94
N ALA A 71 -12.19 -30.81 -3.68
CA ALA A 71 -10.97 -31.55 -3.97
C ALA A 71 -10.63 -31.55 -5.47
N ARG A 72 -11.64 -31.66 -6.36
CA ARG A 72 -11.44 -31.55 -7.81
C ARG A 72 -11.00 -30.15 -8.22
N TYR A 73 -11.63 -29.12 -7.65
CA TYR A 73 -11.28 -27.72 -7.87
C TYR A 73 -9.84 -27.40 -7.44
N ASP A 74 -9.45 -27.86 -6.24
CA ASP A 74 -8.10 -27.71 -5.69
C ASP A 74 -7.05 -28.48 -6.53
N ALA A 75 -7.40 -29.64 -7.09
CA ALA A 75 -6.53 -30.40 -7.97
C ALA A 75 -6.27 -29.71 -9.32
N ILE A 76 -7.27 -29.02 -9.88
CA ILE A 76 -7.14 -28.28 -11.14
C ILE A 76 -6.28 -27.02 -10.94
N THR A 77 -6.55 -26.25 -9.88
CA THR A 77 -5.80 -25.03 -9.55
C THR A 77 -4.34 -25.33 -9.23
N ARG A 78 -4.04 -26.43 -8.53
CA ARG A 78 -2.67 -26.88 -8.24
C ARG A 78 -1.90 -27.31 -9.50
N LYS A 79 -2.57 -27.96 -10.47
CA LYS A 79 -1.96 -28.33 -11.77
C LYS A 79 -1.62 -27.11 -12.63
N SER A 80 -2.41 -26.04 -12.56
CA SER A 80 -2.12 -24.77 -13.25
C SER A 80 -0.96 -23.98 -12.63
N ALA A 81 -0.69 -24.16 -11.32
CA ALA A 81 0.47 -23.59 -10.66
C ALA A 81 1.78 -24.38 -10.92
N ALA A 82 1.68 -25.65 -11.34
CA ALA A 82 2.82 -26.55 -11.58
C ALA A 82 3.43 -26.48 -13.00
N SER A 83 2.88 -25.68 -13.91
CA SER A 83 3.43 -25.48 -15.27
C SER A 83 4.29 -24.22 -15.38
N LYS A 84 5.45 -24.22 -14.71
CA LYS A 84 6.63 -23.48 -15.19
C LYS A 84 7.61 -24.53 -15.74
N PRO A 85 8.03 -24.49 -17.01
CA PRO A 85 8.98 -25.47 -17.52
C PRO A 85 10.38 -25.18 -16.98
N THR A 86 10.93 -26.18 -16.29
CA THR A 86 12.34 -26.36 -15.95
C THR A 86 13.19 -26.60 -17.19
N SER A 87 14.40 -26.04 -17.15
CA SER A 87 15.49 -26.03 -18.12
C SER A 87 15.90 -27.39 -18.72
N ARG A 88 16.32 -27.37 -19.99
CA ARG A 88 17.09 -28.43 -20.67
C ARG A 88 18.61 -28.19 -20.46
N PRO A 89 19.46 -29.22 -20.32
CA PRO A 89 20.89 -29.04 -20.03
C PRO A 89 21.72 -28.62 -21.27
N SER A 90 22.71 -27.75 -21.04
CA SER A 90 23.72 -27.29 -22.02
C SER A 90 25.06 -28.04 -21.83
N PRO A 91 25.97 -28.08 -22.84
CA PRO A 91 27.24 -28.82 -22.83
C PRO A 91 28.29 -28.21 -21.86
N PRO A 92 29.44 -28.89 -21.61
CA PRO A 92 30.36 -28.52 -20.54
C PRO A 92 31.08 -27.18 -20.82
N PRO A 93 31.47 -26.45 -19.76
CA PRO A 93 31.95 -25.08 -19.88
C PRO A 93 33.42 -25.01 -20.33
N ARG A 94 33.70 -24.10 -21.27
CA ARG A 94 35.04 -23.54 -21.49
C ARG A 94 35.45 -22.77 -20.21
N PRO A 95 36.72 -22.82 -19.77
CA PRO A 95 37.14 -22.11 -18.57
C PRO A 95 36.94 -20.60 -18.77
N GLN A 96 35.98 -20.04 -18.03
CA GLN A 96 35.78 -18.61 -17.88
C GLN A 96 36.59 -18.13 -16.68
N PRO A 97 37.18 -16.92 -16.73
CA PRO A 97 37.91 -16.35 -15.62
C PRO A 97 37.00 -16.26 -14.39
N THR A 98 37.57 -16.58 -13.23
CA THR A 98 36.93 -16.62 -11.90
C THR A 98 35.84 -15.57 -11.74
N PRO A 99 34.64 -15.94 -11.27
CA PRO A 99 33.61 -14.96 -10.96
C PRO A 99 34.17 -14.08 -9.85
N ARG A 100 34.40 -12.80 -10.16
CA ARG A 100 34.52 -11.80 -9.10
C ARG A 100 33.26 -11.92 -8.24
N PRO A 101 33.38 -11.79 -6.92
CA PRO A 101 32.22 -11.84 -6.04
C PRO A 101 31.16 -10.91 -6.62
N ARG A 102 29.95 -11.44 -6.77
CA ARG A 102 28.78 -10.68 -7.21
C ARG A 102 28.70 -9.51 -6.24
N GLN A 103 29.10 -8.34 -6.73
CA GLN A 103 29.25 -7.15 -5.90
C GLN A 103 27.85 -6.84 -5.34
N GLU A 104 27.66 -7.20 -4.07
CA GLU A 104 26.58 -6.65 -3.27
C GLU A 104 26.73 -5.13 -3.28
N LEU A 105 25.58 -4.44 -3.35
CA LEU A 105 25.42 -2.99 -3.33
C LEU A 105 26.10 -2.27 -4.49
N ARG A 106 25.42 -2.19 -5.64
CA ARG A 106 25.58 -0.97 -6.43
C ARG A 106 24.90 0.14 -5.63
N GLY A 107 25.70 1.10 -5.18
CA GLY A 107 25.22 2.35 -4.59
C GLY A 107 24.24 3.10 -5.48
N PRO A 108 23.83 4.32 -5.07
CA PRO A 108 22.62 4.99 -5.52
C PRO A 108 22.43 4.96 -7.04
N GLN A 109 21.34 4.36 -7.53
CA GLN A 109 21.09 4.16 -8.97
C GLN A 109 20.37 5.32 -9.68
N SER A 110 20.10 6.42 -8.98
CA SER A 110 19.81 7.70 -9.60
C SER A 110 20.21 8.82 -8.66
N LEU A 111 20.92 9.80 -9.18
CA LEU A 111 21.19 11.04 -8.48
C LEU A 111 19.98 11.95 -8.71
N ILE A 112 19.37 12.48 -7.64
CA ILE A 112 18.53 13.66 -7.82
C ILE A 112 19.50 14.77 -8.22
N ILE A 113 19.36 15.27 -9.45
CA ILE A 113 20.20 16.34 -9.95
C ILE A 113 19.51 17.65 -9.60
N LEU A 114 20.04 18.34 -8.60
CA LEU A 114 19.62 19.72 -8.34
C LEU A 114 20.33 20.61 -9.36
N SER A 115 19.55 21.24 -10.22
CA SER A 115 19.99 22.19 -11.24
C SER A 115 19.69 23.60 -10.78
N ARG A 116 20.59 24.54 -11.05
CA ARG A 116 20.40 25.94 -10.67
C ARG A 116 20.94 26.87 -11.73
N PRO A 117 20.26 27.99 -12.03
CA PRO A 117 20.78 28.98 -12.96
C PRO A 117 22.16 29.48 -12.50
N GLY A 118 23.20 29.22 -13.29
CA GLY A 118 24.56 29.69 -13.02
C GLY A 118 25.36 28.90 -11.96
N GLN A 119 24.85 27.77 -11.44
CA GLN A 119 25.57 26.90 -10.50
C GLN A 119 25.75 25.48 -11.07
N PRO A 120 26.79 24.73 -10.64
CA PRO A 120 26.98 23.35 -11.06
C PRO A 120 25.83 22.45 -10.58
N LYS A 121 25.48 21.46 -11.42
CA LYS A 121 24.52 20.41 -11.09
C LYS A 121 25.01 19.60 -9.90
N ILE A 122 24.17 19.43 -8.88
CA ILE A 122 24.55 18.71 -7.66
C ILE A 122 23.98 17.29 -7.69
N PRO A 123 24.83 16.26 -7.61
CA PRO A 123 24.39 14.88 -7.50
C PRO A 123 24.02 14.54 -6.06
N VAL A 124 22.73 14.39 -5.75
CA VAL A 124 22.27 13.92 -4.43
C VAL A 124 22.21 12.38 -4.43
N PRO A 125 22.86 11.70 -3.48
CA PRO A 125 22.80 10.24 -3.40
C PRO A 125 21.39 9.75 -3.05
N ALA A 126 21.03 8.57 -3.57
CA ALA A 126 19.84 7.84 -3.13
C ALA A 126 19.95 7.51 -1.64
N ILE A 127 18.81 7.57 -0.95
CA ILE A 127 18.69 7.43 0.49
C ILE A 127 18.28 6.01 0.88
N GLN A 128 18.54 5.62 2.12
CA GLN A 128 17.94 4.42 2.71
C GLN A 128 16.72 4.81 3.55
N MET A 129 15.66 3.99 3.46
CA MET A 129 14.48 4.17 4.28
C MET A 129 14.63 3.37 5.57
N LEU A 130 14.49 4.04 6.72
CA LEU A 130 14.23 3.37 7.97
C LEU A 130 12.76 2.96 8.01
N VAL A 131 12.49 1.73 8.42
CA VAL A 131 11.15 1.16 8.53
C VAL A 131 10.96 0.69 9.96
N ASP A 132 9.87 1.13 10.61
CA ASP A 132 9.58 0.72 11.97
C ASP A 132 9.45 -0.80 12.09
N SER A 133 9.96 -1.34 13.20
CA SER A 133 9.91 -2.77 13.47
C SER A 133 8.48 -3.30 13.64
N ASN A 134 7.53 -2.45 14.05
CA ASN A 134 6.13 -2.82 14.25
C ASN A 134 5.28 -2.68 12.98
N GLU A 135 5.83 -2.17 11.87
CA GLU A 135 5.13 -2.14 10.58
C GLU A 135 5.06 -3.55 9.98
N HIS A 136 3.86 -4.13 10.00
CA HIS A 136 3.58 -5.49 9.60
C HIS A 136 3.55 -5.67 8.07
N SER A 137 3.21 -4.62 7.34
CA SER A 137 3.11 -4.62 5.88
C SER A 137 3.88 -3.43 5.32
N PRO A 138 5.22 -3.45 5.38
CA PRO A 138 6.05 -2.33 4.95
C PRO A 138 6.01 -2.16 3.44
N TYR A 139 6.22 -0.94 2.98
CA TYR A 139 6.56 -0.70 1.59
C TYR A 139 7.89 -1.37 1.21
N ASP A 140 8.03 -1.69 -0.07
CA ASP A 140 9.12 -2.50 -0.60
C ASP A 140 10.27 -1.63 -1.11
N PHE A 141 9.94 -0.48 -1.70
CA PHE A 141 10.81 0.52 -2.32
C PHE A 141 11.79 0.02 -3.39
N ARG A 142 11.90 -1.30 -3.62
CA ARG A 142 12.88 -1.95 -4.52
C ARG A 142 12.86 -1.46 -5.96
N ARG A 143 11.74 -0.90 -6.43
CA ARG A 143 11.59 -0.40 -7.81
C ARG A 143 11.92 1.08 -7.96
N LEU A 144 12.19 1.77 -6.85
CA LEU A 144 12.35 3.22 -6.82
C LEU A 144 13.83 3.57 -6.73
N VAL A 145 14.41 4.00 -7.84
CA VAL A 145 15.85 4.28 -8.01
C VAL A 145 16.44 5.30 -7.01
N ARG A 146 15.58 6.14 -6.43
CA ARG A 146 15.90 7.13 -5.40
C ARG A 146 16.06 6.55 -3.99
N ILE A 147 15.70 5.28 -3.81
CA ILE A 147 15.81 4.54 -2.55
C ILE A 147 16.86 3.44 -2.74
N ALA A 148 17.96 3.53 -2.01
CA ALA A 148 19.06 2.57 -2.05
C ALA A 148 18.73 1.24 -1.35
N GLY A 149 17.78 1.27 -0.40
CA GLY A 149 17.35 0.09 0.36
C GLY A 149 16.51 0.46 1.58
N THR A 150 16.18 -0.55 2.38
CA THR A 150 15.44 -0.40 3.64
C THR A 150 16.21 -0.99 4.81
N ILE A 151 16.08 -0.38 5.98
CA ILE A 151 16.64 -0.86 7.24
C ILE A 151 15.49 -0.93 8.24
N ARG A 152 15.27 -2.11 8.83
CA ARG A 152 14.26 -2.27 9.89
C ARG A 152 14.86 -1.96 11.26
N GLN A 153 14.21 -1.09 12.02
CA GLN A 153 14.56 -0.75 13.40
C GLN A 153 13.35 -0.15 14.12
N THR A 154 13.37 -0.09 15.46
CA THR A 154 12.34 0.64 16.19
C THR A 154 12.56 2.14 16.04
N LEU A 155 11.54 2.85 15.58
CA LEU A 155 11.53 4.30 15.43
C LEU A 155 10.93 4.97 16.67
N PRO A 156 11.41 6.18 17.03
CA PRO A 156 10.81 6.94 18.12
C PRO A 156 9.37 7.37 17.82
N ALA A 157 9.04 7.59 16.55
CA ALA A 157 7.70 7.89 16.04
C ALA A 157 7.61 7.60 14.53
N GLY A 158 6.39 7.33 14.04
CA GLY A 158 6.13 7.03 12.63
C GLY A 158 6.57 5.63 12.21
N ASP A 159 6.15 5.26 11.00
CA ASP A 159 6.48 4.00 10.35
C ASP A 159 7.71 4.09 9.43
N TYR A 160 7.98 5.29 8.90
CA TYR A 160 9.11 5.50 7.98
C TYR A 160 9.90 6.77 8.30
N ALA A 161 11.23 6.69 8.17
CA ALA A 161 12.14 7.81 8.29
C ALA A 161 13.30 7.70 7.28
N ILE A 162 14.12 8.74 7.16
CA ILE A 162 15.31 8.76 6.29
C ILE A 162 16.53 8.33 7.11
N ALA A 163 17.26 7.31 6.68
CA ALA A 163 18.39 6.78 7.46
C ALA A 163 19.54 7.78 7.60
N GLU A 164 19.81 8.56 6.56
CA GLU A 164 20.88 9.55 6.50
C GLU A 164 20.57 10.80 7.33
N ALA A 165 19.29 11.06 7.62
CA ALA A 165 18.84 12.18 8.43
C ALA A 165 17.59 11.82 9.26
N PRO A 166 17.68 10.95 10.28
CA PRO A 166 16.51 10.39 10.96
C PRO A 166 15.60 11.43 11.61
N GLY A 167 16.16 12.53 12.12
CA GLY A 167 15.38 13.62 12.72
C GLY A 167 14.75 14.59 11.74
N LEU A 168 14.98 14.46 10.43
CA LEU A 168 14.50 15.40 9.41
C LEU A 168 13.05 15.10 8.98
N PHE A 169 12.72 13.82 8.86
CA PHE A 169 11.56 13.35 8.11
C PHE A 169 10.91 12.15 8.80
N CYS A 170 9.60 12.19 8.98
CA CYS A 170 8.82 11.05 9.47
C CYS A 170 7.49 10.90 8.71
N VAL A 171 7.06 9.65 8.55
CA VAL A 171 5.75 9.29 7.98
C VAL A 171 5.03 8.37 8.94
N GLU A 172 3.80 8.73 9.31
CA GLU A 172 2.80 7.80 9.83
C GLU A 172 1.94 7.31 8.67
N ARG A 173 1.81 5.99 8.50
CA ARG A 173 0.97 5.36 7.49
C ARG A 173 -0.32 4.88 8.15
N GLN A 174 -1.45 5.29 7.60
CA GLN A 174 -2.76 4.90 8.11
C GLN A 174 -3.63 4.36 6.96
N LEU A 175 -4.23 3.19 7.14
CA LEU A 175 -5.20 2.69 6.18
C LEU A 175 -6.52 3.45 6.30
N VAL A 176 -7.23 3.68 5.20
CA VAL A 176 -8.56 4.31 5.23
C VAL A 176 -9.54 3.57 6.15
N ALA A 177 -9.45 2.23 6.21
CA ALA A 177 -10.28 1.43 7.12
C ALA A 177 -10.06 1.80 8.59
N ASP A 178 -8.80 1.98 8.99
CA ASP A 178 -8.42 2.37 10.36
C ASP A 178 -8.73 3.84 10.65
N LEU A 179 -8.64 4.70 9.62
CA LEU A 179 -9.08 6.09 9.70
C LEU A 179 -10.58 6.18 10.02
N TYR A 180 -11.44 5.39 9.37
CA TYR A 180 -12.86 5.35 9.71
C TYR A 180 -13.11 4.88 11.15
N ALA A 181 -12.34 3.89 11.63
CA ALA A 181 -12.43 3.45 13.02
C ALA A 181 -12.03 4.57 14.00
N SER A 182 -11.05 5.41 13.65
CA SER A 182 -10.59 6.53 14.47
C SER A 182 -11.52 7.75 14.46
N THR A 183 -12.35 7.91 13.43
CA THR A 183 -13.33 8.99 13.31
C THR A 183 -14.72 8.60 13.82
N SER A 184 -14.97 7.30 14.00
CA SER A 184 -16.19 6.78 14.61
C SER A 184 -16.30 7.10 16.11
N THR A 185 -17.51 7.03 16.67
CA THR A 185 -17.90 7.50 18.03
C THR A 185 -17.20 6.78 19.20
N SER A 186 -16.25 5.87 18.96
CA SER A 186 -15.42 5.27 20.01
C SER A 186 -14.29 6.22 20.40
N SER A 187 -14.32 6.74 21.64
CA SER A 187 -13.33 7.68 22.17
C SER A 187 -11.89 7.14 22.12
N ASP A 188 -11.73 5.83 22.27
CA ASP A 188 -10.42 5.23 22.53
C ASP A 188 -9.58 5.12 21.25
N ASN A 189 -10.22 4.79 20.12
CA ASN A 189 -9.55 4.73 18.82
C ASN A 189 -9.07 6.11 18.38
N ARG A 190 -9.92 7.13 18.55
CA ARG A 190 -9.56 8.52 18.24
C ARG A 190 -8.43 9.01 19.15
N ALA A 191 -8.51 8.74 20.44
CA ALA A 191 -7.48 9.17 21.40
C ALA A 191 -6.13 8.49 21.13
N ARG A 192 -6.13 7.20 20.80
CA ARG A 192 -4.90 6.49 20.39
C ARG A 192 -4.31 7.09 19.12
N PHE A 193 -5.11 7.27 18.09
CA PHE A 193 -4.67 7.87 16.83
C PHE A 193 -4.04 9.26 17.04
N LEU A 194 -4.70 10.13 17.82
CA LEU A 194 -4.16 11.46 18.11
C LEU A 194 -2.85 11.41 18.92
N ARG A 195 -2.68 10.45 19.84
CA ARG A 195 -1.41 10.28 20.57
C ARG A 195 -0.27 9.86 19.66
N GLU A 196 -0.51 8.98 18.69
CA GLU A 196 0.53 8.63 17.72
C GLU A 196 0.94 9.86 16.91
N LEU A 197 -0.02 10.67 16.44
CA LEU A 197 0.27 11.91 15.72
C LEU A 197 1.05 12.95 16.56
N GLU A 198 0.82 13.02 17.87
CA GLU A 198 1.60 13.90 18.77
C GLU A 198 3.08 13.50 18.83
N ARG A 199 3.41 12.21 18.66
CA ARG A 199 4.81 11.74 18.65
C ARG A 199 5.59 12.22 17.43
N LEU A 200 4.91 12.66 16.37
CA LEU A 200 5.54 13.20 15.16
C LEU A 200 5.96 14.67 15.30
N LEU A 201 5.50 15.38 16.34
CA LEU A 201 5.78 16.81 16.54
C LEU A 201 7.26 17.22 16.57
N PRO A 202 8.20 16.39 17.10
CA PRO A 202 9.62 16.72 17.08
C PRO A 202 10.24 16.81 15.68
N PHE A 203 9.60 16.25 14.65
CA PHE A 203 10.13 16.22 13.29
C PHE A 203 9.72 17.47 12.51
N PRO A 204 10.64 18.13 11.79
CA PRO A 204 10.33 19.32 11.01
C PRO A 204 9.49 18.99 9.77
N ASN A 205 9.71 17.82 9.15
CA ASN A 205 8.91 17.34 8.02
C ASN A 205 8.16 16.09 8.46
N ARG A 206 6.85 16.22 8.62
CA ARG A 206 5.99 15.19 9.23
C ARG A 206 4.78 14.95 8.34
N PHE A 207 4.53 13.69 8.03
CA PHE A 207 3.51 13.29 7.05
C PHE A 207 2.58 12.24 7.62
N LEU A 208 1.29 12.39 7.32
CA LEU A 208 0.29 11.35 7.52
C LEU A 208 -0.14 10.87 6.14
N VAL A 209 0.22 9.63 5.79
CA VAL A 209 -0.15 9.01 4.53
C VAL A 209 -1.38 8.15 4.75
N ILE A 210 -2.49 8.54 4.13
CA ILE A 210 -3.74 7.78 4.13
C ILE A 210 -3.75 6.89 2.89
N GLU A 211 -3.60 5.58 3.12
CA GLU A 211 -3.61 4.56 2.06
C GLU A 211 -5.01 3.97 1.89
N GLY A 212 -5.52 4.08 0.67
CA GLY A 212 -6.84 3.60 0.25
C GLY A 212 -7.74 4.74 -0.20
N ARG A 213 -8.83 4.37 -0.89
CA ARG A 213 -9.81 5.32 -1.38
C ARG A 213 -10.74 5.80 -0.26
N ILE A 214 -10.79 7.12 -0.04
CA ILE A 214 -11.85 7.74 0.76
C ILE A 214 -13.11 7.86 -0.11
N ASP A 215 -13.85 6.76 -0.19
CA ASP A 215 -15.10 6.71 -0.93
C ASP A 215 -16.22 7.49 -0.21
N GLN A 216 -17.21 7.99 -0.97
CA GLN A 216 -18.49 8.37 -0.38
C GLN A 216 -19.11 7.11 0.22
N ALA A 217 -19.38 7.10 1.52
CA ALA A 217 -20.03 5.98 2.20
C ALA A 217 -21.24 5.48 1.40
N GLN A 218 -21.53 4.17 1.44
CA GLN A 218 -22.70 3.56 0.80
C GLN A 218 -24.03 4.10 1.37
N GLY A 219 -24.40 5.31 0.98
CA GLY A 219 -25.64 5.98 1.27
C GLY A 219 -25.96 6.91 0.10
N ARG A 220 -27.15 6.78 -0.48
CA ARG A 220 -27.62 7.78 -1.45
C ARG A 220 -27.99 9.05 -0.68
N GLY A 221 -27.36 10.17 -1.02
CA GLY A 221 -27.74 11.51 -0.55
C GLY A 221 -26.73 12.17 0.39
N ARG A 222 -27.08 13.37 0.87
CA ARG A 222 -26.23 14.28 1.66
C ARG A 222 -25.47 13.64 2.84
N LEU A 223 -25.97 12.56 3.45
CA LEU A 223 -25.36 11.89 4.61
C LEU A 223 -24.01 11.22 4.32
N SER A 224 -23.80 10.64 3.13
CA SER A 224 -22.51 10.05 2.74
C SER A 224 -21.48 11.11 2.37
N GLU A 225 -21.94 12.22 1.78
CA GLU A 225 -21.14 13.44 1.62
C GLU A 225 -20.78 14.04 2.98
N TYR A 226 -21.69 14.07 3.96
CA TYR A 226 -21.38 14.49 5.32
C TYR A 226 -20.32 13.61 6.00
N LEU A 227 -20.31 12.29 5.76
CA LEU A 227 -19.27 11.43 6.32
C LEU A 227 -17.91 11.68 5.66
N LYS A 228 -17.86 11.76 4.32
CA LYS A 228 -16.63 12.07 3.60
C LYS A 228 -16.09 13.45 4.00
N ASN A 229 -16.95 14.47 3.99
CA ASN A 229 -16.58 15.82 4.39
C ASN A 229 -16.16 15.85 5.85
N GLY A 230 -16.85 15.13 6.75
CA GLY A 230 -16.45 15.04 8.16
C GLY A 230 -15.08 14.38 8.36
N VAL A 231 -14.72 13.37 7.56
CA VAL A 231 -13.38 12.78 7.57
C VAL A 231 -12.35 13.77 7.03
N MET A 232 -12.66 14.47 5.94
CA MET A 232 -11.76 15.50 5.39
C MET A 232 -11.56 16.67 6.36
N ASP A 233 -12.64 17.20 6.95
CA ASP A 233 -12.62 18.24 7.97
C ASP A 233 -11.81 17.81 9.19
N PHE A 234 -11.91 16.53 9.58
CA PHE A 234 -11.10 15.95 10.64
C PHE A 234 -9.62 15.90 10.28
N LEU A 235 -9.28 15.44 9.07
CA LEU A 235 -7.91 15.41 8.57
C LEU A 235 -7.32 16.83 8.46
N ASP A 236 -8.10 17.80 8.00
CA ASP A 236 -7.70 19.21 7.94
C ASP A 236 -7.47 19.78 9.36
N ALA A 237 -8.36 19.48 10.31
CA ALA A 237 -8.18 19.88 11.70
C ALA A 237 -6.91 19.26 12.32
N VAL A 238 -6.62 17.99 12.01
CA VAL A 238 -5.39 17.29 12.41
C VAL A 238 -4.17 17.96 11.78
N ALA A 239 -4.20 18.22 10.47
CA ALA A 239 -3.12 18.86 9.74
C ALA A 239 -2.78 20.23 10.34
N LEU A 240 -3.80 21.05 10.60
CA LEU A 240 -3.65 22.38 11.20
C LEU A 240 -3.18 22.32 12.65
N LYS A 241 -3.76 21.45 13.49
CA LYS A 241 -3.41 21.36 14.91
C LYS A 241 -1.96 20.92 15.13
N TYR A 242 -1.51 19.93 14.37
CA TYR A 242 -0.20 19.31 14.58
C TYR A 242 0.84 19.72 13.54
N GLY A 243 0.50 20.58 12.56
CA GLY A 243 1.41 20.94 11.47
C GLY A 243 1.84 19.73 10.65
N ILE A 244 0.93 18.78 10.42
CA ILE A 244 1.19 17.53 9.67
C ILE A 244 0.69 17.67 8.24
N GLN A 245 1.50 17.25 7.27
CA GLN A 245 1.08 17.19 5.87
C GLN A 245 0.33 15.89 5.62
N VAL A 246 -0.94 15.98 5.24
CA VAL A 246 -1.78 14.83 4.92
C VAL A 246 -1.65 14.49 3.43
N ILE A 247 -1.30 13.25 3.14
CA ILE A 247 -1.19 12.72 1.78
C ILE A 247 -2.26 11.65 1.60
N LEU A 248 -3.15 11.84 0.63
CA LEU A 248 -4.11 10.83 0.23
C LEU A 248 -3.52 10.03 -0.93
N ALA A 249 -3.59 8.70 -0.85
CA ALA A 249 -3.19 7.80 -1.91
C ALA A 249 -4.24 6.70 -2.07
N ASP A 250 -4.81 6.59 -3.27
CA ASP A 250 -5.93 5.67 -3.53
C ASP A 250 -5.47 4.21 -3.51
N THR A 251 -4.19 3.96 -3.81
CA THR A 251 -3.58 2.63 -3.83
C THR A 251 -2.29 2.57 -3.02
N ARG A 252 -1.89 1.34 -2.69
CA ARG A 252 -0.64 1.05 -1.99
C ARG A 252 0.58 1.50 -2.79
N GLU A 253 0.57 1.25 -4.10
CA GLU A 253 1.68 1.62 -4.99
C GLU A 253 1.84 3.15 -5.07
N GLU A 254 0.73 3.88 -5.12
CA GLU A 254 0.74 5.35 -5.08
C GLU A 254 1.30 5.84 -3.74
N ALA A 255 0.86 5.26 -2.63
CA ALA A 255 1.33 5.63 -1.30
C ALA A 255 2.85 5.40 -1.16
N GLU A 256 3.34 4.24 -1.58
CA GLU A 256 4.76 3.89 -1.62
C GLU A 256 5.58 4.88 -2.46
N GLU A 257 5.11 5.22 -3.67
CA GLU A 257 5.79 6.17 -4.54
C GLU A 257 5.82 7.58 -3.94
N ARG A 258 4.71 8.03 -3.34
CA ARG A 258 4.63 9.33 -2.67
C ARG A 258 5.59 9.43 -1.49
N VAL A 259 5.65 8.40 -0.65
CA VAL A 259 6.59 8.33 0.50
C VAL A 259 8.03 8.42 0.03
N ALA A 260 8.41 7.61 -0.96
CA ALA A 260 9.76 7.63 -1.49
C ALA A 260 10.14 8.96 -2.15
N ASN A 261 9.21 9.57 -2.89
CA ASN A 261 9.44 10.86 -3.53
C ASN A 261 9.64 11.97 -2.50
N LEU A 262 8.74 12.06 -1.51
CA LEU A 262 8.85 13.05 -0.44
C LEU A 262 10.15 12.87 0.34
N ALA A 263 10.49 11.65 0.75
CA ALA A 263 11.72 11.37 1.47
C ALA A 263 12.96 11.83 0.68
N ALA A 264 13.04 11.46 -0.59
CA ALA A 264 14.18 11.80 -1.43
C ALA A 264 14.29 13.32 -1.72
N MET A 265 13.15 14.00 -1.96
CA MET A 265 13.14 15.46 -2.14
C MET A 265 13.53 16.22 -0.88
N HIS A 266 13.00 15.83 0.28
CA HIS A 266 13.35 16.46 1.56
C HIS A 266 14.82 16.27 1.89
N TYR A 267 15.38 15.08 1.63
CA TYR A 267 16.80 14.85 1.79
C TYR A 267 17.63 15.66 0.80
N ALA A 268 17.23 15.75 -0.46
CA ALA A 268 17.94 16.54 -1.47
C ALA A 268 18.06 18.02 -1.07
N TYR A 269 16.98 18.61 -0.56
CA TYR A 269 17.02 19.98 -0.06
C TYR A 269 17.86 20.12 1.21
N PHE A 270 17.71 19.20 2.16
CA PHE A 270 18.55 19.20 3.36
C PHE A 270 20.04 19.10 3.01
N TYR A 271 20.40 18.20 2.11
CA TYR A 271 21.76 18.02 1.61
C TYR A 271 22.28 19.32 0.97
N ALA A 272 21.50 19.95 0.09
CA ALA A 272 21.89 21.22 -0.53
C ALA A 272 22.07 22.37 0.50
N GLU A 273 21.26 22.40 1.56
CA GLU A 273 21.42 23.37 2.65
C GLU A 273 22.73 23.14 3.42
N GLN A 274 23.09 21.88 3.72
CA GLN A 274 24.35 21.55 4.38
C GLN A 274 25.56 21.93 3.53
N GLU A 275 25.46 21.83 2.20
CA GLU A 275 26.50 22.26 1.26
C GLU A 275 26.54 23.79 1.06
N GLY A 276 25.76 24.57 1.82
CA GLY A 276 25.74 26.04 1.75
C GLY A 276 25.02 26.60 0.52
N LEU A 277 24.24 25.78 -0.16
CA LEU A 277 23.55 26.16 -1.40
C LEU A 277 22.14 26.71 -1.10
N GLY A 278 21.51 26.34 0.02
CA GLY A 278 20.15 26.82 0.37
C GLY A 278 19.03 26.08 -0.38
N ARG A 279 17.80 26.61 -0.39
CA ARG A 279 16.63 25.98 -1.07
C ARG A 279 16.28 26.69 -2.38
N SER A 280 16.18 25.96 -3.49
CA SER A 280 15.67 26.47 -4.77
C SER A 280 14.91 25.39 -5.52
N LEU A 281 13.76 25.72 -6.10
CA LEU A 281 13.05 24.85 -7.04
C LEU A 281 13.34 25.33 -8.46
N SER A 282 14.06 24.53 -9.26
CA SER A 282 14.30 24.79 -10.68
C SER A 282 13.49 23.83 -11.56
N GLU A 283 13.20 24.23 -12.80
CA GLU A 283 12.48 23.39 -13.77
C GLU A 283 13.18 22.04 -14.07
N ASN A 284 14.48 21.94 -13.77
CA ASN A 284 15.29 20.76 -14.04
C ASN A 284 15.59 19.91 -12.78
N ASP A 285 14.92 20.17 -11.66
CA ASP A 285 15.10 19.45 -10.37
C ASP A 285 14.26 18.17 -10.26
N LEU A 286 13.42 17.85 -11.26
CA LEU A 286 12.43 16.76 -11.27
C LEU A 286 12.59 15.80 -12.45
#